data_AF-A0A183L0X8-F1
#
_entry.id   AF-A0A183L0X8-F1
#
_cell.length_a   1.000
_cell.length_b   1.000
_cell.length_c   1.000
_cell.angle_alpha   90.00
_cell.angle_beta   90.00
_cell.angle_gamma   90.00
#
_symmetry.space_group_name_H-M   'P 1'
#
loop_
_entity.id
_entity.type
_entity.pdbx_description
1 polymer ?
#
loop_
_entity_poly.entity_id
_entity_poly.type
_entity_poly.pdbx_seq_one_letter_code
_entity_poly.pdbx_strand_id
1 'polypeptide(L)'
;MGQAYRLGRYPIHFHLNGLMNGSYVRGCSIHKTFNRAINIHNTHEVLIENNVVYDVMGGAFFLEDGIEHGNLIQYNLFVHVKRTSSLLNDDVVPAAFWITQPNNTVQHNVAASGTHFGFW
;
A
#
# COMPACT_ATOMS: atom_id res chain seq x y z
N MET A 1 5.83 7.09 -11.25
CA MET A 1 4.52 7.36 -10.62
C MET A 1 4.75 8.10 -9.31
N GLY A 2 3.70 8.57 -8.61
CA GLY A 2 3.81 9.24 -7.31
C GLY A 2 4.64 10.54 -7.34
N GLN A 3 4.22 11.58 -6.63
CA GLN A 3 5.02 12.82 -6.59
C GLN A 3 6.00 12.77 -5.41
N ALA A 4 7.30 12.94 -5.71
CA ALA A 4 8.33 13.12 -4.68
C ALA A 4 8.04 14.39 -3.87
N TYR A 5 8.40 14.38 -2.58
CA TYR A 5 8.27 15.53 -1.66
C TYR A 5 6.85 16.09 -1.50
N ARG A 6 5.82 15.34 -1.91
CA ARG A 6 4.41 15.73 -1.77
C ARG A 6 3.60 14.60 -1.18
N LEU A 7 3.41 14.63 0.14
CA LEU A 7 2.59 13.66 0.85
C LEU A 7 1.16 13.57 0.25
N GLY A 8 0.57 12.38 0.26
CA GLY A 8 -0.79 12.16 -0.27
C GLY A 8 -0.91 12.04 -1.79
N ARG A 9 0.17 12.26 -2.55
CA ARG A 9 0.20 12.16 -4.03
C ARG A 9 0.66 10.77 -4.48
N TYR A 10 -0.07 9.76 -4.03
CA TYR A 10 0.14 8.35 -4.34
C TYR A 10 -0.41 8.00 -5.73
N PRO A 11 0.09 6.93 -6.38
CA PRO A 11 -0.51 6.37 -7.60
C PRO A 11 -1.98 5.99 -7.41
N ILE A 12 -2.31 5.31 -6.31
CA ILE A 12 -3.68 4.96 -5.93
C ILE A 12 -3.93 5.37 -4.48
N HIS A 13 -5.04 6.07 -4.24
CA HIS A 13 -5.44 6.54 -2.92
C HIS A 13 -6.96 6.46 -2.78
N PHE A 14 -7.44 5.52 -1.97
CA PHE A 14 -8.81 5.57 -1.45
C PHE A 14 -8.82 6.50 -0.24
N HIS A 15 -9.55 7.60 -0.31
CA HIS A 15 -9.44 8.72 0.62
C HIS A 15 -10.80 9.06 1.21
N LEU A 16 -11.04 8.56 2.42
CA LEU A 16 -12.24 8.84 3.20
C LEU A 16 -13.54 8.43 2.49
N ASN A 17 -13.51 7.32 1.76
CA ASN A 17 -14.65 6.87 0.94
C ASN A 17 -15.71 6.09 1.75
N GLY A 18 -15.40 5.63 2.96
CA GLY A 18 -16.29 4.76 3.73
C GLY A 18 -16.38 3.35 3.16
N LEU A 19 -17.57 2.75 3.14
CA LEU A 19 -17.79 1.40 2.61
C LEU A 19 -17.71 1.41 1.07
N MET A 20 -16.76 0.65 0.51
CA MET A 20 -16.51 0.62 -0.93
C MET A 20 -16.59 -0.80 -1.50
N ASN A 21 -17.58 -1.56 -1.03
CA ASN A 21 -17.86 -2.91 -1.54
C ASN A 21 -17.98 -2.92 -3.08
N GLY A 22 -17.27 -3.84 -3.73
CA GLY A 22 -17.21 -3.93 -5.19
C GLY A 22 -16.20 -2.98 -5.85
N SER A 23 -15.56 -2.08 -5.09
CA SER A 23 -14.43 -1.29 -5.58
C SER A 23 -13.13 -2.07 -5.46
N TYR A 24 -12.24 -1.90 -6.43
CA TYR A 24 -11.03 -2.72 -6.50
C TYR A 24 -9.84 -2.01 -7.16
N VAL A 25 -8.66 -2.53 -6.84
CA VAL A 25 -7.42 -2.37 -7.62
C VAL A 25 -6.99 -3.78 -8.01
N ARG A 26 -7.11 -4.10 -9.30
CA ARG A 26 -6.94 -5.48 -9.78
C ARG A 26 -6.13 -5.51 -11.07
N GLY A 27 -5.12 -6.38 -11.11
CA GLY A 27 -4.34 -6.62 -12.33
C GLY A 27 -3.49 -5.43 -12.77
N CYS A 28 -3.15 -4.51 -11.86
CA CYS A 28 -2.36 -3.33 -12.18
C CYS A 28 -0.85 -3.59 -12.03
N SER A 29 -0.07 -2.90 -12.85
CA SER A 29 1.38 -2.73 -12.64
C SER A 29 1.67 -1.32 -12.14
N ILE A 30 2.23 -1.20 -10.94
CA ILE A 30 2.61 0.08 -10.35
C ILE A 30 4.12 0.05 -10.13
N HIS A 31 4.85 0.88 -10.89
CA HIS A 31 6.31 0.83 -10.86
C HIS A 31 6.95 2.21 -10.79
N LYS A 32 8.17 2.27 -10.24
CA LYS A 32 9.00 3.49 -10.15
C LYS A 32 8.23 4.64 -9.53
N THR A 33 7.85 4.48 -8.27
CA THR A 33 7.11 5.53 -7.54
C THR A 33 7.99 6.25 -6.53
N PHE A 34 7.91 7.58 -6.53
CA PHE A 34 8.58 8.45 -5.54
C PHE A 34 7.73 8.67 -4.28
N ASN A 35 6.60 7.98 -4.21
CA ASN A 35 5.68 7.97 -3.10
C ASN A 35 5.23 6.51 -2.85
N ARG A 36 4.41 6.27 -1.83
CA ARG A 36 3.74 4.98 -1.60
C ARG A 36 2.97 4.52 -2.85
N ALA A 37 2.60 3.25 -2.96
CA ALA A 37 1.94 2.71 -4.16
C ALA A 37 0.41 2.71 -4.05
N ILE A 38 -0.13 2.08 -3.01
CA ILE A 38 -1.57 1.94 -2.77
C ILE A 38 -1.85 2.32 -1.32
N ASN A 39 -2.61 3.39 -1.11
CA ASN A 39 -3.07 3.80 0.21
C ASN A 39 -4.58 3.62 0.34
N ILE A 40 -5.00 3.12 1.50
CA ILE A 40 -6.39 3.08 1.93
C ILE A 40 -6.45 3.91 3.22
N HIS A 41 -7.22 4.99 3.17
CA HIS A 41 -7.41 5.92 4.28
C HIS A 41 -8.90 6.03 4.56
N ASN A 42 -9.34 5.62 5.76
CA ASN A 42 -10.73 5.60 6.22
C ASN A 42 -11.70 5.08 5.13
N THR A 43 -11.30 3.96 4.53
CA THR A 43 -12.03 3.28 3.47
C THR A 43 -12.00 1.78 3.79
N HIS A 44 -13.11 1.10 3.49
CA HIS A 44 -13.40 -0.25 3.95
C HIS A 44 -13.93 -1.11 2.80
N GLU A 45 -13.82 -2.43 2.96
CA GLU A 45 -14.38 -3.41 2.02
C GLU A 45 -13.87 -3.29 0.57
N VAL A 46 -12.67 -2.73 0.36
CA VAL A 46 -12.06 -2.72 -0.98
C VAL A 46 -11.25 -3.98 -1.24
N LEU A 47 -11.18 -4.34 -2.52
CA LEU A 47 -10.40 -5.47 -3.01
C LEU A 47 -9.10 -5.03 -3.66
N ILE A 48 -7.97 -5.49 -3.14
CA ILE A 48 -6.64 -5.27 -3.70
C ILE A 48 -6.07 -6.61 -4.12
N GLU A 49 -6.07 -6.93 -5.41
CA GLU A 49 -5.62 -8.25 -5.85
C GLU A 49 -4.88 -8.33 -7.18
N ASN A 50 -4.01 -9.33 -7.31
CA ASN A 50 -3.27 -9.62 -8.54
C ASN A 50 -2.47 -8.41 -9.07
N ASN A 51 -2.00 -7.53 -8.19
CA ASN A 51 -1.19 -6.38 -8.57
C ASN A 51 0.29 -6.69 -8.45
N VAL A 52 1.09 -6.12 -9.35
CA VAL A 52 2.55 -6.13 -9.28
C VAL A 52 3.05 -4.73 -8.96
N VAL A 53 3.75 -4.60 -7.85
CA VAL A 53 4.32 -3.34 -7.38
C VAL A 53 5.84 -3.46 -7.36
N TYR A 54 6.54 -2.56 -8.05
CA TYR A 54 8.00 -2.64 -8.22
C TYR A 54 8.70 -1.29 -8.08
N ASP A 55 9.82 -1.25 -7.37
CA ASP A 55 10.67 -0.05 -7.24
C ASP A 55 9.90 1.14 -6.65
N VAL A 56 9.59 1.02 -5.36
CA VAL A 56 8.72 1.94 -4.61
C VAL A 56 9.49 2.64 -3.51
N MET A 57 9.28 3.95 -3.37
CA MET A 57 9.78 4.72 -2.23
C MET A 57 8.69 4.85 -1.15
N GLY A 58 9.03 4.49 0.09
CA GLY A 58 8.10 4.48 1.23
C GLY A 58 7.30 3.18 1.34
N GLY A 59 6.39 3.12 2.32
CA GLY A 59 5.52 1.96 2.53
C GLY A 59 4.66 1.69 1.31
N ALA A 60 4.77 0.51 0.68
CA ALA A 60 4.16 0.32 -0.63
C ALA A 60 2.63 0.20 -0.57
N PHE A 61 2.11 -0.68 0.29
CA PHE A 61 0.70 -0.74 0.66
C PHE A 61 0.55 -0.25 2.10
N PHE A 62 -0.40 0.66 2.34
CA PHE A 62 -0.59 1.30 3.64
C PHE A 62 -2.06 1.45 4.00
N LEU A 63 -2.44 0.93 5.17
CA LEU A 63 -3.67 1.28 5.88
C LEU A 63 -3.37 2.45 6.83
N GLU A 64 -4.04 3.58 6.66
CA GLU A 64 -3.57 4.86 7.19
C GLU A 64 -3.85 5.09 8.67
N ASP A 65 -5.09 4.88 9.11
CA ASP A 65 -5.55 5.33 10.42
C ASP A 65 -5.71 4.20 11.44
N GLY A 66 -5.61 2.94 11.02
CA GLY A 66 -5.85 1.78 11.89
C GLY A 66 -7.35 1.51 12.11
N ILE A 67 -8.22 2.13 11.31
CA ILE A 67 -9.67 1.91 11.34
C ILE A 67 -10.19 1.27 10.05
N GLU A 68 -9.37 1.21 9.00
CA GLU A 68 -9.67 0.54 7.73
C GLU A 68 -9.88 -0.95 7.97
N HIS A 69 -11.03 -1.49 7.56
CA HIS A 69 -11.44 -2.85 7.90
C HIS A 69 -12.23 -3.49 6.76
N GLY A 70 -12.38 -4.80 6.83
CA GLY A 70 -13.09 -5.60 5.82
C GLY A 70 -12.40 -5.62 4.46
N ASN A 71 -11.21 -5.03 4.31
CA ASN A 71 -10.50 -5.05 3.04
C ASN A 71 -9.93 -6.44 2.77
N LEU A 72 -9.93 -6.84 1.50
CA LEU A 72 -9.32 -8.08 1.04
C LEU A 72 -8.09 -7.76 0.22
N ILE A 73 -6.92 -8.14 0.73
CA ILE A 73 -5.62 -7.93 0.10
C ILE A 73 -5.02 -9.29 -0.21
N GLN A 74 -4.98 -9.66 -1.50
CA GLN A 74 -4.56 -11.00 -1.88
C GLN A 74 -3.84 -11.13 -3.22
N TYR A 75 -2.97 -12.13 -3.34
CA TYR A 75 -2.28 -12.47 -4.59
C TYR A 75 -1.47 -11.31 -5.20
N ASN A 76 -1.00 -10.38 -4.38
CA ASN A 76 -0.16 -9.28 -4.85
C ASN A 76 1.32 -9.62 -4.72
N LEU A 77 2.13 -9.13 -5.66
CA LEU A 77 3.59 -9.26 -5.64
C LEU A 77 4.23 -7.89 -5.51
N PHE A 78 4.86 -7.65 -4.37
CA PHE A 78 5.49 -6.37 -4.04
C PHE A 78 7.00 -6.55 -3.93
N VAL A 79 7.75 -5.84 -4.78
CA VAL A 79 9.18 -6.07 -4.97
C VAL A 79 9.94 -4.74 -4.90
N HIS A 80 11.08 -4.76 -4.22
CA HIS A 80 12.00 -3.61 -4.19
C HIS A 80 11.39 -2.34 -3.59
N VAL A 81 10.84 -2.48 -2.38
CA VAL A 81 10.36 -1.36 -1.57
C VAL A 81 11.53 -0.76 -0.79
N LYS A 82 11.73 0.56 -0.93
CA LYS A 82 12.91 1.28 -0.45
C LYS A 82 12.53 2.42 0.46
N ARG A 83 13.39 2.69 1.44
CA ARG A 83 13.26 3.87 2.30
C ARG A 83 13.22 5.18 1.51
N THR A 84 12.51 6.15 2.07
CA THR A 84 12.59 7.55 1.68
C THR A 84 12.46 8.45 2.90
N SER A 85 13.14 9.59 2.88
CA SER A 85 12.98 10.65 3.87
C SER A 85 12.11 11.80 3.35
N SER A 86 11.41 11.62 2.23
CA SER A 86 10.60 12.67 1.59
C SER A 86 9.11 12.64 1.96
N LEU A 87 8.70 11.72 2.85
CA LEU A 87 7.30 11.45 3.22
C LEU A 87 7.14 11.46 4.76
N LEU A 88 6.42 10.49 5.34
CA LEU A 88 6.28 10.36 6.80
C LEU A 88 7.53 9.73 7.41
N ASN A 89 7.70 9.90 8.72
CA ASN A 89 8.80 9.28 9.47
C ASN A 89 8.83 7.76 9.29
N ASP A 90 7.66 7.13 9.19
CA ASP A 90 7.50 5.70 8.93
C ASP A 90 8.12 5.24 7.60
N ASP A 91 8.20 6.12 6.59
CA ASP A 91 8.75 5.81 5.29
C ASP A 91 10.29 5.73 5.28
N VAL A 92 10.95 6.07 6.40
CA VAL A 92 12.39 5.81 6.58
C VAL A 92 12.68 4.34 6.91
N VAL A 93 11.68 3.61 7.41
CA VAL A 93 11.70 2.16 7.72
C VAL A 93 10.47 1.47 7.09
N PRO A 94 10.33 1.48 5.75
CA PRO A 94 9.08 1.09 5.10
C PRO A 94 8.83 -0.42 5.11
N ALA A 95 7.55 -0.78 5.00
CA ALA A 95 7.10 -2.14 4.73
C ALA A 95 6.52 -2.27 3.32
N ALA A 96 6.57 -3.47 2.73
CA ALA A 96 5.81 -3.73 1.51
C ALA A 96 4.29 -3.72 1.79
N PHE A 97 3.86 -4.38 2.86
CA PHE A 97 2.50 -4.34 3.38
C PHE A 97 2.53 -3.82 4.80
N TRP A 98 2.00 -2.62 5.01
CA TRP A 98 1.87 -2.01 6.33
C TRP A 98 0.40 -2.06 6.76
N ILE A 99 0.09 -2.94 7.70
CA ILE A 99 -1.28 -3.33 8.07
C ILE A 99 -1.53 -2.89 9.51
N THR A 100 -2.13 -1.72 9.67
CA THR A 100 -2.38 -1.10 10.99
C THR A 100 -3.61 -1.66 11.71
N GLN A 101 -4.47 -2.44 11.02
CA GLN A 101 -5.72 -2.96 11.55
C GLN A 101 -5.89 -4.46 11.22
N PRO A 102 -5.98 -5.36 12.22
CA PRO A 102 -6.11 -6.81 12.00
C PRO A 102 -7.48 -7.24 11.42
N ASN A 103 -8.52 -6.42 11.48
CA ASN A 103 -9.82 -6.72 10.86
C ASN A 103 -9.78 -6.55 9.32
N ASN A 104 -8.81 -7.14 8.66
CA ASN A 104 -8.65 -7.21 7.21
C ASN A 104 -8.17 -8.61 6.82
N THR A 105 -8.52 -9.08 5.63
CA THR A 105 -8.02 -10.36 5.14
C THR A 105 -6.78 -10.13 4.29
N VAL A 106 -5.63 -10.61 4.75
CA VAL A 106 -4.34 -10.49 4.06
C VAL A 106 -3.80 -11.89 3.81
N GLN A 107 -3.83 -12.35 2.57
CA GLN A 107 -3.47 -13.73 2.22
C GLN A 107 -2.78 -13.85 0.86
N HIS A 108 -1.90 -14.84 0.69
CA HIS A 108 -1.26 -15.15 -0.59
C HIS A 108 -0.47 -14.00 -1.25
N ASN A 109 -0.13 -12.97 -0.50
CA ASN A 109 0.73 -11.89 -0.98
C ASN A 109 2.20 -12.27 -0.82
N VAL A 110 3.03 -11.74 -1.69
CA VAL A 110 4.48 -11.94 -1.67
C VAL A 110 5.17 -10.58 -1.56
N ALA A 111 6.07 -10.45 -0.58
CA ALA A 111 6.99 -9.34 -0.47
C ALA A 111 8.41 -9.84 -0.71
N ALA A 112 9.17 -9.18 -1.59
CA ALA A 112 10.54 -9.58 -1.90
C ALA A 112 11.48 -8.38 -2.10
N SER A 113 12.74 -8.54 -1.69
CA SER A 113 13.83 -7.57 -1.97
C SER A 113 13.57 -6.13 -1.48
N GLY A 114 12.72 -5.97 -0.45
CA GLY A 114 12.56 -4.69 0.25
C GLY A 114 13.74 -4.41 1.18
N THR A 115 13.99 -3.14 1.51
CA THR A 115 15.12 -2.76 2.38
C THR A 115 14.85 -2.98 3.87
N HIS A 116 13.58 -3.15 4.30
CA HIS A 116 13.22 -3.37 5.71
C HIS A 116 12.19 -4.49 5.88
N PHE A 117 10.89 -4.17 5.94
CA PHE A 117 9.86 -5.15 6.28
C PHE A 117 9.10 -5.63 5.04
N GLY A 118 8.75 -6.92 5.03
CA GLY A 118 7.77 -7.45 4.07
C GLY A 118 6.35 -7.14 4.51
N PHE A 119 6.03 -7.54 5.74
CA PHE A 119 4.75 -7.30 6.41
C PHE A 119 5.05 -6.68 7.78
N TRP A 120 4.34 -5.61 8.12
CA TRP A 120 4.45 -4.87 9.39
C TRP A 120 3.07 -4.58 9.94
#